data_AF-A0A2U8E0T1-F1
#
_entry.id   AF-A0A2U8E0T1-F1
#
_cell.length_a   1.000
_cell.length_b   1.000
_cell.length_c   1.000
_cell.angle_alpha   90.00
_cell.angle_beta   90.00
_cell.angle_gamma   90.00
#
_symmetry.space_group_name_H-M   'P 1'
#
loop_
_entity.id
_entity.type
_entity.pdbx_description
1 polymer ?
#
loop_
_entity_poly.entity_id
_entity_poly.type
_entity_poly.pdbx_seq_one_letter_code
_entity_poly.pdbx_strand_id
1 'polypeptide(L)'
;MMPPGTFCRLKKQHTMKSFKYVIVSLVLALGLAAPAMFAQDAGPKGKQGQRGDMNAALLKDITLTADQKTKVDAIRAEARKQTQALPKEERRSAKGRKIMQDANGKIREVLTPEQQKTFDANQKAMQERRGGGKNRDKGARPKSAK
;
A
#
# COMPACT_ATOMS: atom_id res chain seq x y z
N MET A 1 -69.13 8.13 1.24
CA MET A 1 -68.28 9.31 1.51
C MET A 1 -66.83 8.84 1.65
N MET A 2 -65.92 9.68 1.18
CA MET A 2 -64.61 9.39 0.58
C MET A 2 -63.51 8.76 1.48
N PRO A 3 -62.49 8.14 0.84
CA PRO A 3 -61.29 7.58 1.46
C PRO A 3 -60.16 8.62 1.65
N PRO A 4 -59.19 8.34 2.54
CA PRO A 4 -57.80 8.71 2.26
C PRO A 4 -56.83 7.59 2.71
N GLY A 5 -55.66 7.36 2.13
CA GLY A 5 -54.91 8.05 1.11
C GLY A 5 -53.59 7.28 0.97
N THR A 6 -53.18 7.03 -0.26
CA THR A 6 -51.95 6.38 -0.68
C THR A 6 -50.74 7.11 -0.07
N PHE A 7 -50.02 6.47 0.85
CA PHE A 7 -48.74 7.02 1.31
C PHE A 7 -47.67 6.80 0.24
N CYS A 8 -47.16 7.94 -0.23
CA CYS A 8 -46.12 8.07 -1.23
C CYS A 8 -44.81 7.40 -0.81
N ARG A 9 -44.25 6.64 -1.76
CA ARG A 9 -42.85 6.26 -1.87
C ARG A 9 -41.98 7.52 -1.97
N LEU A 10 -41.35 7.97 -0.88
CA LEU A 10 -40.30 8.99 -0.92
C LEU A 10 -38.91 8.35 -0.80
N LYS A 11 -38.31 8.16 -1.97
CA LYS A 11 -36.89 7.92 -2.17
C LYS A 11 -36.13 9.18 -1.73
N LYS A 12 -35.50 9.18 -0.55
CA LYS A 12 -34.45 10.16 -0.23
C LYS A 12 -33.12 9.44 -0.06
N GLN A 13 -32.43 9.38 -1.18
CA GLN A 13 -31.03 9.01 -1.26
C GLN A 13 -30.23 10.03 -0.46
N HIS A 14 -29.73 9.64 0.71
CA HIS A 14 -28.53 10.25 1.26
C HIS A 14 -27.39 9.27 1.08
N THR A 15 -26.80 9.36 -0.11
CA THR A 15 -25.47 8.86 -0.41
C THR A 15 -24.49 9.48 0.59
N MET A 16 -24.16 8.74 1.64
CA MET A 16 -23.11 9.10 2.59
C MET A 16 -21.75 8.97 1.89
N LYS A 17 -21.42 9.93 1.03
CA LYS A 17 -20.11 10.10 0.37
C LYS A 17 -19.20 11.07 1.14
N SER A 18 -19.43 11.24 2.44
CA SER A 18 -18.71 12.24 3.24
C SER A 18 -18.35 11.77 4.66
N PHE A 19 -18.45 10.46 4.95
CA PHE A 19 -17.89 9.87 6.18
C PHE A 19 -16.37 9.66 6.16
N LYS A 20 -15.68 10.17 5.14
CA LYS A 20 -14.21 10.14 5.03
C LYS A 20 -13.49 11.26 5.79
N TYR A 21 -14.23 12.19 6.41
CA TYR A 21 -13.66 13.42 6.98
C TYR A 21 -13.90 13.59 8.49
N VAL A 22 -14.13 12.51 9.25
CA VAL A 22 -14.35 12.60 10.72
C VAL A 22 -13.17 12.08 11.55
N ILE A 23 -11.99 11.85 10.94
CA ILE A 23 -10.77 11.61 11.74
C ILE A 23 -9.71 12.63 11.34
N VAL A 24 -10.05 13.90 11.51
CA VAL A 24 -9.10 15.00 11.63
C VAL A 24 -9.32 15.60 13.01
N SER A 25 -8.64 15.05 14.01
CA SER A 25 -8.34 15.72 15.28
C SER A 25 -7.50 14.82 16.17
N LEU A 26 -6.18 14.97 16.07
CA LEU A 26 -5.36 15.01 17.29
C LEU A 26 -4.18 15.94 17.00
N VAL A 27 -4.41 17.22 17.29
CA VAL A 27 -3.34 18.19 17.51
C VAL A 27 -2.73 17.85 18.87
N LEU A 28 -1.42 17.63 18.91
CA LEU A 28 -0.67 18.00 20.11
C LEU A 28 0.66 18.61 19.69
N ALA A 29 0.76 19.89 20.01
CA ALA A 29 1.93 20.74 19.83
C ALA A 29 3.02 20.40 20.86
N LEU A 30 4.27 20.66 20.47
CA LEU A 30 5.46 21.08 21.25
C LEU A 30 6.60 21.05 20.23
N GLY A 31 7.39 22.09 19.97
CA GLY A 31 7.94 23.13 20.84
C GLY A 31 9.46 23.11 20.64
N LEU A 32 10.03 24.23 20.19
CA LEU A 32 11.42 24.46 19.77
C LEU A 32 12.52 23.91 20.71
N ALA A 33 13.55 23.22 20.17
CA ALA A 33 14.98 23.34 20.56
C ALA A 33 15.93 22.57 19.61
N ALA A 34 17.17 23.07 19.53
CA ALA A 34 18.27 22.87 18.58
C ALA A 34 18.87 21.44 18.40
N PRO A 35 19.76 21.21 17.40
CA PRO A 35 20.16 19.90 16.90
C PRO A 35 21.43 19.36 17.60
N ALA A 36 21.43 18.09 18.01
CA ALA A 36 22.63 17.26 18.08
C ALA A 36 22.23 15.84 18.52
N MET A 37 22.33 14.89 17.60
CA MET A 37 22.85 13.53 17.82
C MET A 37 22.58 12.73 16.54
N PHE A 38 23.41 12.95 15.52
CA PHE A 38 23.68 11.92 14.54
C PHE A 38 24.52 10.83 15.22
N ALA A 39 23.86 10.00 16.04
CA ALA A 39 24.41 8.71 16.39
C ALA A 39 24.31 7.84 15.12
N GLN A 40 25.39 7.84 14.33
CA GLN A 40 25.60 6.88 13.26
C GLN A 40 25.81 5.51 13.90
N ASP A 41 24.70 4.83 14.21
CA ASP A 41 24.72 3.40 14.47
C ASP A 41 24.93 2.69 13.12
N ALA A 42 26.19 2.67 12.69
CA ALA A 42 26.67 1.90 11.56
C ALA A 42 26.75 0.42 11.97
N GLY A 43 25.59 -0.17 12.27
CA GLY A 43 25.45 -1.63 12.32
C GLY A 43 25.81 -2.22 10.95
N PRO A 44 26.37 -3.44 10.90
CA PRO A 44 26.86 -4.04 9.67
C PRO A 44 25.76 -4.03 8.61
N LYS A 45 26.05 -3.36 7.48
CA LYS A 45 25.26 -3.39 6.24
C LYS A 45 25.20 -4.85 5.76
N GLY A 46 24.29 -5.62 6.36
CA GLY A 46 23.85 -6.88 5.80
C GLY A 46 23.38 -6.60 4.39
N LYS A 47 23.75 -7.48 3.45
CA LYS A 47 23.32 -7.47 2.05
C LYS A 47 21.79 -7.45 1.96
N GLN A 48 21.18 -6.27 2.11
CA GLN A 48 19.80 -5.99 1.81
C GLN A 48 19.68 -5.62 0.32
N GLY A 49 20.40 -6.37 -0.52
CA GLY A 49 20.33 -6.25 -1.97
C GLY A 49 19.01 -6.84 -2.46
N GLN A 50 18.30 -6.09 -3.30
CA GLN A 50 17.23 -6.55 -4.20
C GLN A 50 15.84 -6.89 -3.63
N ARG A 51 15.58 -6.79 -2.32
CA ARG A 51 14.21 -6.92 -1.78
C ARG A 51 13.47 -5.59 -1.57
N GLY A 52 14.16 -4.46 -1.74
CA GLY A 52 13.60 -3.12 -1.51
C GLY A 52 12.72 -2.56 -2.65
N ASP A 53 12.81 -3.12 -3.85
CA ASP A 53 12.31 -2.44 -5.06
C ASP A 53 10.95 -2.89 -5.59
N MET A 54 10.30 -3.93 -5.03
CA MET A 54 8.94 -4.27 -5.49
C MET A 54 7.95 -3.12 -5.26
N ASN A 55 8.12 -2.37 -4.16
CA ASN A 55 7.26 -1.23 -3.86
C ASN A 55 7.69 0.04 -4.62
N ALA A 56 8.95 0.14 -5.06
CA ALA A 56 9.39 1.17 -5.99
C ALA A 56 8.78 0.94 -7.38
N ALA A 57 8.65 -0.32 -7.80
CA ALA A 57 8.03 -0.68 -9.06
C ALA A 57 6.52 -0.33 -9.13
N LEU A 58 5.80 -0.27 -7.99
CA LEU A 58 4.39 0.14 -7.99
C LEU A 58 4.21 1.63 -8.30
N LEU A 59 5.12 2.46 -7.82
CA LEU A 59 5.11 3.92 -8.03
C LEU A 59 5.93 4.35 -9.24
N LYS A 60 6.34 3.39 -10.09
CA LYS A 60 7.08 3.70 -11.31
C LYS A 60 6.20 4.59 -12.20
N ASP A 61 6.82 5.62 -12.78
CA ASP A 61 6.16 6.58 -13.68
C ASP A 61 5.03 7.39 -13.01
N ILE A 62 5.05 7.48 -11.67
CA ILE A 62 4.14 8.32 -10.87
C ILE A 62 4.97 9.41 -10.18
N THR A 63 4.77 10.66 -10.59
CA THR A 63 5.36 11.82 -9.92
C THR A 63 4.52 12.18 -8.69
N LEU A 64 5.05 11.93 -7.50
CA LEU A 64 4.40 12.32 -6.24
C LEU A 64 4.73 13.76 -5.85
N THR A 65 3.74 14.48 -5.35
CA THR A 65 3.97 15.75 -4.63
C THR A 65 4.68 15.49 -3.28
N ALA A 66 5.24 16.55 -2.68
CA ALA A 66 5.91 16.45 -1.37
C ALA A 66 4.97 15.90 -0.28
N ASP A 67 3.72 16.35 -0.27
CA ASP A 67 2.71 15.91 0.69
C ASP A 67 2.32 14.44 0.47
N GLN A 68 2.15 14.03 -0.79
CA GLN A 68 1.87 12.63 -1.11
C GLN A 68 3.04 11.72 -0.72
N LYS A 69 4.27 12.14 -0.98
CA LYS A 69 5.48 11.40 -0.59
C LYS A 69 5.53 11.20 0.93
N THR A 70 5.30 12.25 1.70
CA THR A 70 5.27 12.19 3.17
C THR A 70 4.23 11.18 3.67
N LYS A 71 3.01 11.20 3.11
CA LYS A 71 1.94 10.25 3.45
C LYS A 71 2.31 8.81 3.06
N VAL A 72 2.86 8.61 1.86
CA VAL A 72 3.30 7.29 1.37
C VAL A 72 4.40 6.71 2.26
N ASP A 73 5.37 7.54 2.66
CA ASP A 73 6.47 7.11 3.52
C ASP A 73 5.97 6.75 4.93
N ALA A 74 5.01 7.52 5.48
CA ALA A 74 4.35 7.17 6.74
C ALA A 74 3.61 5.82 6.66
N ILE A 75 2.83 5.59 5.60
CA ILE A 75 2.12 4.31 5.38
C ILE A 75 3.11 3.14 5.29
N ARG A 76 4.23 3.34 4.59
CA ARG A 76 5.28 2.33 4.44
C ARG A 76 6.00 2.05 5.75
N ALA A 77 6.31 3.09 6.52
CA ALA A 77 6.92 2.93 7.83
C ALA A 77 6.02 2.10 8.75
N GLU A 78 4.72 2.38 8.77
CA GLU A 78 3.75 1.62 9.55
C GLU A 78 3.67 0.16 9.10
N ALA A 79 3.54 -0.09 7.79
CA ALA A 79 3.51 -1.46 7.27
C ALA A 79 4.79 -2.25 7.60
N ARG A 80 5.95 -1.59 7.59
CA ARG A 80 7.23 -2.17 8.01
C ARG A 80 7.20 -2.53 9.49
N LYS A 81 6.72 -1.64 10.37
CA LYS A 81 6.57 -1.91 11.80
C LYS A 81 5.65 -3.11 12.06
N GLN A 82 4.47 -3.12 11.44
CA GLN A 82 3.50 -4.22 11.55
C GLN A 82 4.10 -5.55 11.07
N THR A 83 4.86 -5.54 9.97
CA THR A 83 5.52 -6.74 9.46
C THR A 83 6.66 -7.18 10.39
N GLN A 84 7.40 -6.25 10.98
CA GLN A 84 8.49 -6.57 11.92
C GLN A 84 7.97 -7.13 13.24
N ALA A 85 6.77 -6.70 13.68
CA ALA A 85 6.09 -7.24 14.84
C ALA A 85 5.68 -8.71 14.66
N LEU A 86 5.56 -9.19 13.41
CA LEU A 86 5.31 -10.61 13.14
C LEU A 86 6.58 -11.46 13.36
N PRO A 87 6.43 -12.70 13.86
CA PRO A 87 7.49 -13.71 13.86
C PRO A 87 8.09 -13.88 12.45
N LYS A 88 9.39 -14.19 12.36
CA LYS A 88 10.14 -14.20 11.09
C LYS A 88 9.52 -15.15 10.06
N GLU A 89 8.96 -16.26 10.54
CA GLU A 89 8.27 -17.31 9.78
C GLU A 89 6.97 -16.77 9.17
N GLU A 90 6.25 -15.92 9.91
CA GLU A 90 4.97 -15.33 9.47
C GLU A 90 5.13 -14.14 8.52
N ARG A 91 6.32 -13.50 8.49
CA ARG A 91 6.59 -12.33 7.62
C ARG A 91 6.42 -12.65 6.14
N ARG A 92 6.68 -13.90 5.72
CA ARG A 92 6.49 -14.35 4.32
C ARG A 92 5.16 -15.07 4.09
N SER A 93 4.37 -15.26 5.14
CA SER A 93 3.08 -15.95 5.10
C SER A 93 1.97 -15.06 4.54
N ALA A 94 0.73 -15.56 4.54
CA ALA A 94 -0.44 -14.78 4.15
C ALA A 94 -0.58 -13.49 4.98
N LYS A 95 -0.27 -13.54 6.29
CA LYS A 95 -0.30 -12.39 7.20
C LYS A 95 0.60 -11.23 6.74
N GLY A 96 1.90 -11.50 6.53
CA GLY A 96 2.82 -10.48 6.02
C GLY A 96 2.45 -9.94 4.63
N ARG A 97 1.92 -10.80 3.75
CA ARG A 97 1.39 -10.36 2.44
C ARG A 97 0.17 -9.45 2.59
N LYS A 98 -0.73 -9.74 3.51
CA LYS A 98 -1.92 -8.93 3.77
C LYS A 98 -1.54 -7.53 4.25
N ILE A 99 -0.58 -7.41 5.18
CA ILE A 99 -0.08 -6.10 5.65
C ILE A 99 0.40 -5.25 4.47
N MET A 100 1.17 -5.84 3.55
CA MET A 100 1.66 -5.13 2.37
C MET A 100 0.54 -4.77 1.39
N GLN A 101 -0.47 -5.63 1.21
CA GLN A 101 -1.64 -5.33 0.38
C GLN A 101 -2.47 -4.18 0.96
N ASP A 102 -2.71 -4.19 2.27
CA ASP A 102 -3.43 -3.13 2.98
C ASP A 102 -2.69 -1.79 2.85
N ALA A 103 -1.35 -1.81 2.99
CA ALA A 103 -0.50 -0.63 2.79
C ALA A 103 -0.58 -0.09 1.35
N ASN A 104 -0.56 -0.97 0.35
CA ASN A 104 -0.70 -0.57 -1.06
C ASN A 104 -2.09 0.04 -1.35
N GLY A 105 -3.14 -0.48 -0.72
CA GLY A 105 -4.49 0.11 -0.79
C GLY A 105 -4.50 1.55 -0.26
N LYS A 106 -3.91 1.78 0.93
CA LYS A 106 -3.77 3.13 1.51
C LYS A 106 -2.93 4.06 0.64
N ILE A 107 -1.85 3.57 0.03
CA ILE A 107 -1.03 4.36 -0.90
C ILE A 107 -1.87 4.81 -2.09
N ARG A 108 -2.66 3.90 -2.68
CA ARG A 108 -3.55 4.21 -3.81
C ARG A 108 -4.54 5.33 -3.49
N GLU A 109 -5.06 5.39 -2.26
CA GLU A 109 -5.98 6.44 -1.82
C GLU A 109 -5.34 7.83 -1.71
N VAL A 110 -4.02 7.91 -1.55
CA VAL A 110 -3.27 9.18 -1.52
C VAL A 110 -2.97 9.72 -2.93
N LEU A 111 -3.05 8.85 -3.94
CA LEU A 111 -2.80 9.21 -5.34
C LEU A 111 -4.01 9.92 -5.96
N THR A 112 -3.74 10.79 -6.94
CA THR A 112 -4.79 11.39 -7.76
C THR A 112 -5.43 10.34 -8.67
N PRO A 113 -6.65 10.57 -9.20
CA PRO A 113 -7.31 9.62 -10.09
C PRO A 113 -6.48 9.23 -11.32
N GLU A 114 -5.68 10.15 -11.85
CA GLU A 114 -4.81 9.88 -13.00
C GLU A 114 -3.61 9.00 -12.60
N GLN A 115 -2.96 9.30 -11.48
CA GLN A 115 -1.86 8.50 -10.94
C GLN A 115 -2.31 7.07 -10.56
N GLN A 116 -3.55 6.91 -10.08
CA GLN A 116 -4.13 5.60 -9.76
C GLN A 116 -4.17 4.68 -10.98
N LYS A 117 -4.43 5.20 -12.19
CA LYS A 117 -4.44 4.38 -13.41
C LYS A 117 -3.07 3.75 -13.66
N THR A 118 -2.00 4.54 -13.54
CA THR A 118 -0.62 4.05 -13.67
C THR A 118 -0.28 3.06 -12.56
N PHE A 119 -0.71 3.34 -11.33
CA PHE A 119 -0.49 2.45 -10.19
C PHE A 119 -1.14 1.08 -10.40
N ASP A 120 -2.40 1.06 -10.84
CA ASP A 120 -3.17 -0.16 -11.07
C ASP A 120 -2.58 -0.97 -12.25
N ALA A 121 -2.12 -0.28 -13.30
CA ALA A 121 -1.40 -0.92 -14.41
C ALA A 121 -0.09 -1.57 -13.95
N ASN A 122 0.71 -0.86 -13.14
CA ASN A 122 1.94 -1.39 -12.55
C ASN A 122 1.67 -2.60 -11.65
N GLN A 123 0.59 -2.54 -10.85
CA GLN A 123 0.19 -3.63 -9.98
C GLN A 123 -0.18 -4.89 -10.79
N LYS A 124 -0.98 -4.73 -11.85
CA LYS A 124 -1.35 -5.82 -12.75
C LYS A 124 -0.12 -6.44 -13.44
N ALA A 125 0.77 -5.61 -13.98
CA ALA A 125 1.99 -6.07 -14.64
C ALA A 125 2.88 -6.90 -13.68
N MET A 126 2.95 -6.52 -12.40
CA MET A 126 3.66 -7.31 -11.40
C MET A 126 2.96 -8.62 -11.05
N GLN A 127 1.63 -8.63 -10.97
CA GLN A 127 0.87 -9.86 -10.74
C GLN A 127 1.07 -10.86 -11.87
N GLU A 128 1.03 -10.40 -13.13
CA GLU A 128 1.28 -11.23 -14.31
C GLU A 128 2.70 -11.81 -14.31
N ARG A 129 3.72 -11.01 -13.99
CA ARG A 129 5.11 -11.49 -13.84
C ARG A 129 5.25 -12.54 -12.74
N ARG A 130 4.50 -12.41 -11.65
CA ARG A 130 4.51 -13.36 -10.53
C ARG A 130 3.75 -14.65 -10.84
N GLY A 131 2.71 -14.59 -11.68
CA GLY A 131 1.93 -15.74 -12.14
C GLY A 131 2.60 -16.50 -13.30
N GLY A 132 3.30 -15.80 -14.19
CA GLY A 132 3.91 -16.36 -15.41
C GLY A 132 5.15 -17.22 -15.18
N GLY A 133 5.76 -17.19 -13.99
CA GLY A 133 6.92 -18.02 -13.65
C GLY A 133 6.61 -19.51 -13.47
N LYS A 134 5.34 -19.89 -13.27
CA LYS A 134 4.94 -21.28 -13.00
C LYS A 134 4.90 -22.17 -14.26
N ASN A 135 4.93 -21.58 -15.46
CA ASN A 135 4.85 -22.32 -16.74
C ASN A 135 6.17 -22.43 -17.51
N ARG A 136 7.28 -21.85 -17.03
CA ARG A 136 8.57 -21.87 -17.76
C ARG A 136 9.53 -23.01 -17.37
N ASP A 137 9.26 -23.73 -16.28
CA ASP A 137 10.16 -24.78 -15.76
C ASP A 137 9.86 -26.20 -16.29
N LYS A 138 8.71 -26.42 -16.96
CA LYS A 138 8.35 -27.75 -17.50
C LYS A 138 8.91 -28.06 -18.91
N GLY A 139 9.74 -27.17 -19.48
CA GLY A 139 10.13 -27.26 -20.90
C GLY A 139 11.63 -27.34 -21.23
N ALA A 140 12.54 -27.13 -20.26
CA ALA A 140 13.96 -27.02 -20.60
C ALA A 140 14.88 -27.65 -19.55
N ARG A 141 14.94 -28.99 -19.53
CA ARG A 141 16.14 -29.70 -19.06
C ARG A 141 16.58 -30.65 -20.17
N PRO A 142 17.46 -30.25 -21.09
CA PRO A 142 18.09 -31.22 -21.98
C PRO A 142 18.85 -32.22 -21.10
N LYS A 143 18.43 -33.47 -21.14
CA LYS A 143 19.19 -34.60 -20.59
C LYS A 143 20.50 -34.63 -21.39
N SER A 144 21.58 -34.16 -20.77
CA SER A 144 22.93 -34.44 -21.25
C SER A 144 23.09 -35.97 -21.31
N ALA A 145 22.98 -36.50 -22.53
CA ALA A 145 23.30 -37.88 -22.84
C ALA A 145 24.81 -38.06 -22.62
N LYS A 146 25.15 -39.15 -21.92
CA LYS A 146 26.51 -39.61 -21.69
C LYS A 146 26.80 -40.72 -22.69
#